data_AF-A0A1X2EV23-F1
#
_entry.id   AF-A0A1X2EV23-F1
#
_cell.length_a   1.000
_cell.length_b   1.000
_cell.length_c   1.000
_cell.angle_alpha   90.00
_cell.angle_beta   90.00
_cell.angle_gamma   90.00
#
_symmetry.space_group_name_H-M   'P 1'
#
loop_
_entity.id
_entity.type
_entity.pdbx_description
1 polymer ?
#
loop_
_entity_poly.entity_id
_entity_poly.type
_entity_poly.pdbx_seq_one_letter_code
_entity_poly.pdbx_strand_id
1 'polypeptide(L)'
;MLMIINNFREDAMARKPRTRSSVQVFNILATLGGAGHNWFERWAGLGVFLEPWLGRRATNVLWAAAPPLLLRSAARGRWRGEDAALAFNAGISLASVVVHFIDWPWTRRLGLFPWLDEAEGLPPELVGPYNAVLWVWGVGGAGSILFETRRADLKYAVVGLVAGPLLLASARHHFTWAREQAAEDTSGRWSPVFSAGDSAATSPSRRESLRTAPKAETR
;
A
#
# COMPACT_ATOMS: atom_id res chain seq x y z
N MET A 1 16.10 70.82 4.48
CA MET A 1 17.05 69.74 4.16
C MET A 1 16.70 68.53 5.02
N LEU A 2 15.52 67.94 4.74
CA LEU A 2 15.30 66.56 4.24
C LEU A 2 15.89 65.49 5.18
N MET A 3 15.15 65.00 6.18
CA MET A 3 14.01 64.06 6.10
C MET A 3 14.45 62.67 5.59
N ILE A 4 15.21 61.94 6.42
CA ILE A 4 15.62 60.54 6.23
C ILE A 4 15.38 59.76 7.53
N ILE A 5 14.14 59.67 8.01
CA ILE A 5 13.75 58.67 9.02
C ILE A 5 12.27 58.39 8.78
N ASN A 6 11.94 57.32 8.04
CA ASN A 6 10.66 56.58 8.10
C ASN A 6 10.49 55.71 6.85
N ASN A 7 11.25 54.62 6.70
CA ASN A 7 10.88 53.59 5.73
C ASN A 7 11.23 52.14 6.13
N PHE A 8 11.61 51.89 7.39
CA PHE A 8 11.93 50.53 7.86
C PHE A 8 10.87 49.91 8.78
N ARG A 9 9.69 50.51 8.91
CA ARG A 9 8.68 50.08 9.90
C ARG A 9 7.39 49.48 9.32
N GLU A 10 7.24 49.37 8.01
CA GLU A 10 5.98 48.86 7.41
C GLU A 10 6.06 47.45 6.80
N ASP A 11 7.25 46.89 6.52
CA ASP A 11 7.36 45.53 5.99
C ASP A 11 7.24 44.42 7.06
N ALA A 12 7.08 44.79 8.34
CA ALA A 12 6.97 43.87 9.45
C ALA A 12 5.53 43.36 9.71
N MET A 13 4.50 43.89 9.02
CA MET A 13 3.10 43.63 9.35
C MET A 13 2.24 43.15 8.18
N ALA A 14 2.55 41.99 7.59
CA ALA A 14 1.54 41.24 6.83
C ALA A 14 1.79 39.73 6.65
N ARG A 15 2.73 39.10 7.36
CA ARG A 15 2.72 37.63 7.43
C ARG A 15 1.66 37.21 8.43
N LYS A 16 0.41 37.15 7.95
CA LYS A 16 -0.66 36.36 8.58
C LYS A 16 -0.02 35.05 9.07
N PRO A 17 -0.08 34.70 10.37
CA PRO A 17 0.35 33.38 10.82
C PRO A 17 -0.45 32.39 10.00
N ARG A 18 0.22 31.62 9.13
CA ARG A 18 -0.46 30.59 8.33
C ARG A 18 -1.14 29.67 9.32
N THR A 19 -2.45 29.73 9.29
CA THR A 19 -3.36 29.01 10.17
C THR A 19 -3.01 27.53 10.18
N ARG A 20 -2.66 27.08 11.38
CA ARG A 20 -2.69 25.73 11.97
C ARG A 20 -2.25 24.55 11.10
N SER A 21 -1.18 23.92 11.59
CA SER A 21 -0.98 22.46 11.52
C SER A 21 -2.31 21.74 11.76
N SER A 22 -2.94 21.28 10.67
CA SER A 22 -3.98 20.28 10.73
C SER A 22 -3.29 18.93 10.65
N VAL A 23 -3.54 18.07 11.64
CA VAL A 23 -3.21 16.65 11.58
C VAL A 23 -3.70 16.10 10.23
N GLN A 24 -2.83 15.38 9.53
CA GLN A 24 -3.15 14.77 8.25
C GLN A 24 -3.73 13.37 8.48
N VAL A 25 -5.00 13.31 8.87
CA VAL A 25 -5.71 12.10 9.27
C VAL A 25 -5.71 11.05 8.15
N PHE A 26 -5.92 11.44 6.90
CA PHE A 26 -5.92 10.48 5.80
C PHE A 26 -4.52 9.92 5.54
N ASN A 27 -3.46 10.72 5.65
CA ASN A 27 -2.08 10.21 5.61
C ASN A 27 -1.76 9.26 6.77
N ILE A 28 -2.30 9.53 7.98
CA ILE A 28 -2.19 8.59 9.10
C ILE A 28 -2.86 7.26 8.73
N LEU A 29 -4.08 7.29 8.20
CA LEU A 29 -4.78 6.07 7.75
C LEU A 29 -4.02 5.34 6.63
N ALA A 30 -3.48 6.07 5.66
CA ALA A 30 -2.66 5.49 4.58
C ALA A 30 -1.43 4.78 5.15
N THR A 31 -0.75 5.42 6.11
CA THR A 31 0.45 4.88 6.74
C THR A 31 0.13 3.67 7.62
N LEU A 32 -0.93 3.74 8.44
CA LEU A 32 -1.37 2.62 9.27
C LEU A 32 -1.89 1.46 8.45
N GLY A 33 -2.62 1.72 7.36
CA GLY A 33 -3.09 0.70 6.43
C GLY A 33 -1.94 -0.03 5.77
N GLY A 34 -0.97 0.69 5.20
CA GLY A 34 0.22 0.09 4.60
C GLY A 34 1.09 -0.67 5.60
N ALA A 35 1.31 -0.12 6.79
CA ALA A 35 2.06 -0.83 7.84
C ALA A 35 1.32 -2.07 8.34
N GLY A 36 0.01 -1.96 8.57
CA GLY A 36 -0.86 -3.04 9.01
C GLY A 36 -0.90 -4.18 7.99
N HIS A 37 -0.96 -3.86 6.71
CA HIS A 37 -0.88 -4.81 5.61
C HIS A 37 0.42 -5.63 5.64
N ASN A 38 1.57 -4.94 5.64
CA ASN A 38 2.88 -5.60 5.65
C ASN A 38 3.09 -6.45 6.92
N TRP A 39 2.57 -6.00 8.06
CA TRP A 39 2.60 -6.76 9.28
C TRP A 39 1.69 -7.98 9.23
N PHE A 40 0.49 -7.84 8.66
CA PHE A 40 -0.48 -8.92 8.50
C PHE A 40 0.11 -10.05 7.64
N GLU A 41 0.66 -9.71 6.47
CA GLU A 41 1.29 -10.68 5.56
C GLU A 41 2.47 -11.39 6.22
N ARG A 42 3.31 -10.64 6.94
CA ARG A 42 4.45 -11.21 7.62
C ARG A 42 4.03 -12.14 8.76
N TRP A 43 3.01 -11.76 9.54
CA TRP A 43 2.44 -12.61 10.57
C TRP A 43 1.82 -13.89 9.98
N ALA A 44 1.20 -13.79 8.79
CA ALA A 44 0.69 -14.92 8.03
C ALA A 44 1.78 -15.76 7.32
N GLY A 45 3.06 -15.40 7.46
CA GLY A 45 4.17 -16.14 6.85
C GLY A 45 4.36 -15.91 5.35
N LEU A 46 3.78 -14.83 4.80
CA LEU A 46 3.82 -14.52 3.36
C LEU A 46 5.09 -13.74 2.94
N GLY A 47 5.77 -13.11 3.89
CA GLY A 47 6.82 -12.12 3.59
C GLY A 47 6.23 -10.83 3.00
N VAL A 48 7.07 -9.87 2.62
CA VAL A 48 6.60 -8.59 2.07
C VAL A 48 7.36 -8.21 0.80
N PHE A 49 6.74 -7.39 -0.03
CA PHE A 49 7.35 -6.88 -1.25
C PHE A 49 8.69 -6.17 -0.95
N LEU A 50 9.64 -6.27 -1.88
CA LEU A 50 11.08 -5.91 -1.75
C LEU A 50 11.99 -6.92 -1.02
N GLU A 51 11.46 -7.93 -0.30
CA GLU A 51 12.31 -8.96 0.31
C GLU A 51 13.27 -9.67 -0.66
N PRO A 52 12.89 -10.01 -1.90
CA PRO A 52 13.81 -10.68 -2.83
C PRO A 52 15.09 -9.89 -3.15
N TRP A 53 15.04 -8.55 -3.09
CA TRP A 53 16.18 -7.69 -3.43
C TRP A 53 16.93 -7.20 -2.20
N LEU A 54 16.22 -6.85 -1.13
CA LEU A 54 16.82 -6.26 0.07
C LEU A 54 17.16 -7.32 1.14
N GLY A 55 16.52 -8.48 1.07
CA GLY A 55 16.54 -9.48 2.11
C GLY A 55 15.68 -9.11 3.32
N ARG A 56 15.24 -10.13 4.07
CA ARG A 56 14.29 -9.98 5.17
C ARG A 56 14.71 -8.97 6.25
N ARG A 57 16.00 -8.91 6.60
CA ARG A 57 16.51 -7.99 7.64
C ARG A 57 16.37 -6.53 7.24
N ALA A 58 16.79 -6.17 6.04
CA ALA A 58 16.70 -4.77 5.57
C ALA A 58 15.24 -4.35 5.41
N THR A 59 14.39 -5.24 4.90
CA THR A 59 12.97 -4.98 4.77
C THR A 59 12.29 -4.84 6.15
N ASN A 60 12.71 -5.58 7.17
CA ASN A 60 12.26 -5.36 8.56
C ASN A 60 12.63 -3.96 9.08
N VAL A 61 13.88 -3.54 8.87
CA VAL A 61 14.34 -2.21 9.30
C VAL A 61 13.55 -1.11 8.58
N LEU A 62 13.35 -1.25 7.27
CA LEU A 62 12.57 -0.32 6.45
C LEU A 62 11.14 -0.15 7.03
N TRP A 63 10.43 -1.25 7.23
CA TRP A 63 9.05 -1.23 7.74
C TRP A 63 8.94 -0.89 9.22
N ALA A 64 10.00 -1.04 10.01
CA ALA A 64 10.04 -0.56 11.39
C ALA A 64 10.29 0.95 11.48
N ALA A 65 11.04 1.52 10.53
CA ALA A 65 11.44 2.94 10.55
C ALA A 65 10.49 3.86 9.79
N ALA A 66 10.03 3.47 8.59
CA ALA A 66 9.28 4.36 7.72
C ALA A 66 7.90 4.77 8.30
N PRO A 67 7.06 3.85 8.83
CA PRO A 67 5.76 4.23 9.36
C PRO A 67 5.83 5.20 10.55
N PRO A 68 6.68 5.01 11.58
CA PRO A 68 6.80 6.00 12.66
C PRO A 68 7.23 7.39 12.18
N LEU A 69 8.11 7.47 11.18
CA LEU A 69 8.52 8.75 10.58
C LEU A 69 7.36 9.42 9.87
N LEU A 70 6.64 8.69 9.01
CA LEU A 70 5.46 9.20 8.30
C LEU A 70 4.33 9.61 9.24
N LEU A 71 4.07 8.82 10.28
CA LEU A 71 3.07 9.13 11.32
C LEU A 71 3.45 10.40 12.08
N ARG A 72 4.72 10.54 12.46
CA ARG A 72 5.22 11.75 13.13
C ARG A 72 5.04 12.98 12.24
N SER A 73 5.38 12.88 10.96
CA SER A 73 5.19 13.95 9.97
C SER A 73 3.71 14.31 9.81
N ALA A 74 2.84 13.32 9.64
CA ALA A 74 1.40 13.53 9.48
C ALA A 74 0.74 14.12 10.74
N ALA A 75 1.20 13.72 11.95
CA ALA A 75 0.66 14.19 13.22
C ALA A 75 1.12 15.61 13.59
N ARG A 76 2.35 16.00 13.23
CA ARG A 76 2.87 17.35 13.48
C ARG A 76 2.31 18.40 12.53
N GLY A 77 1.65 17.95 11.47
CA GLY A 77 1.15 18.78 10.39
C GLY A 77 2.28 19.42 9.58
N ARG A 78 1.92 20.37 8.73
CA ARG A 78 2.77 20.86 7.63
C ARG A 78 4.08 21.50 8.11
N TRP A 79 5.18 20.77 8.06
CA TRP A 79 6.56 21.27 8.23
C TRP A 79 7.31 21.29 6.88
N ARG A 80 8.19 22.27 6.68
CA ARG A 80 8.90 22.47 5.40
C ARG A 80 9.72 21.23 5.05
N GLY A 81 9.39 20.59 3.92
CA GLY A 81 10.14 19.48 3.33
C GLY A 81 9.47 18.11 3.42
N GLU A 82 8.50 17.93 4.32
CA GLU A 82 7.85 16.62 4.55
C GLU A 82 6.62 16.38 3.66
N ASP A 83 6.05 17.45 3.10
CA ASP A 83 4.84 17.38 2.26
C ASP A 83 5.03 16.51 1.00
N ALA A 84 6.25 16.48 0.44
CA ALA A 84 6.56 15.65 -0.73
C ALA A 84 6.54 14.15 -0.39
N ALA A 85 7.10 13.77 0.77
CA ALA A 85 7.13 12.39 1.23
C ALA A 85 5.71 11.89 1.57
N LEU A 86 4.90 12.73 2.21
CA LEU A 86 3.49 12.42 2.51
C LEU A 86 2.65 12.32 1.23
N ALA A 87 2.86 13.19 0.25
CA ALA A 87 2.20 13.10 -1.05
C ALA A 87 2.60 11.82 -1.80
N PHE A 88 3.89 11.49 -1.83
CA PHE A 88 4.36 10.22 -2.39
C PHE A 88 3.76 9.01 -1.67
N ASN A 89 3.73 9.02 -0.33
CA ASN A 89 3.10 7.98 0.48
C ASN A 89 1.62 7.79 0.13
N ALA A 90 0.87 8.88 -0.07
CA ALA A 90 -0.53 8.79 -0.48
C ALA A 90 -0.69 8.15 -1.87
N GLY A 91 0.17 8.54 -2.82
CA GLY A 91 0.20 7.96 -4.16
C GLY A 91 0.54 6.48 -4.17
N ILE A 92 1.63 6.09 -3.50
CA ILE A 92 2.07 4.68 -3.45
C ILE A 92 1.07 3.83 -2.68
N SER A 93 0.41 4.36 -1.64
CA SER A 93 -0.64 3.67 -0.91
C SER A 93 -1.81 3.28 -1.82
N LEU A 94 -2.29 4.23 -2.63
CA LEU A 94 -3.38 3.96 -3.56
C LEU A 94 -2.95 2.99 -4.67
N ALA A 95 -1.74 3.14 -5.21
CA ALA A 95 -1.21 2.21 -6.20
C ALA A 95 -1.08 0.78 -5.66
N SER A 96 -0.55 0.61 -4.45
CA SER A 96 -0.42 -0.71 -3.83
C SER A 96 -1.77 -1.39 -3.66
N VAL A 97 -2.81 -0.69 -3.20
CA VAL A 97 -4.15 -1.28 -3.09
C VAL A 97 -4.70 -1.69 -4.46
N VAL A 98 -4.52 -0.85 -5.49
CA VAL A 98 -4.92 -1.18 -6.87
C VAL A 98 -4.22 -2.44 -7.38
N VAL A 99 -2.93 -2.62 -7.08
CA VAL A 99 -2.16 -3.81 -7.46
C VAL A 99 -2.81 -5.11 -6.95
N HIS A 100 -3.35 -5.11 -5.73
CA HIS A 100 -4.03 -6.30 -5.19
C HIS A 100 -5.28 -6.66 -6.01
N PHE A 101 -6.09 -5.68 -6.39
CA PHE A 101 -7.28 -5.89 -7.23
C PHE A 101 -6.95 -6.18 -8.71
N ILE A 102 -5.70 -5.98 -9.13
CA ILE A 102 -5.22 -6.40 -10.46
C ILE A 102 -4.78 -7.86 -10.43
N ASP A 103 -4.05 -8.26 -9.39
CA ASP A 103 -3.41 -9.58 -9.36
C ASP A 103 -4.34 -10.69 -8.85
N TRP A 104 -5.33 -10.35 -8.02
CA TRP A 104 -6.20 -11.32 -7.36
C TRP A 104 -7.67 -11.22 -7.81
N PRO A 105 -8.41 -12.34 -7.79
CA PRO A 105 -9.83 -12.35 -8.13
C PRO A 105 -10.63 -11.57 -7.08
N TRP A 106 -11.63 -10.83 -7.56
CA TRP A 106 -12.49 -10.04 -6.70
C TRP A 106 -13.92 -9.96 -7.23
N THR A 107 -14.84 -9.79 -6.30
CA THR A 107 -16.25 -9.52 -6.57
C THR A 107 -16.65 -8.16 -6.02
N ARG A 108 -17.83 -7.67 -6.43
CA ARG A 108 -18.40 -6.44 -5.87
C ARG A 108 -19.26 -6.78 -4.66
N ARG A 109 -18.85 -6.32 -3.48
CA ARG A 109 -19.68 -6.38 -2.28
C ARG A 109 -20.61 -5.17 -2.23
N LEU A 110 -21.86 -5.40 -1.84
CA LEU A 110 -22.94 -4.38 -1.87
C LEU A 110 -23.10 -3.72 -3.27
N GLY A 111 -22.76 -4.46 -4.34
CA GLY A 111 -22.89 -4.01 -5.72
C GLY A 111 -21.83 -3.02 -6.22
N LEU A 112 -21.00 -2.45 -5.33
CA LEU A 112 -20.10 -1.35 -5.70
C LEU A 112 -18.65 -1.52 -5.24
N PHE A 113 -18.41 -2.13 -4.08
CA PHE A 113 -17.08 -2.13 -3.46
C PHE A 113 -16.27 -3.34 -3.93
N PRO A 114 -15.13 -3.17 -4.60
CA PRO A 114 -14.20 -4.26 -4.86
C PRO A 114 -13.85 -5.00 -3.57
N TRP A 115 -13.93 -6.32 -3.61
CA TRP A 115 -13.69 -7.20 -2.49
C TRP A 115 -12.97 -8.44 -2.98
N LEU A 116 -11.74 -8.65 -2.51
CA LEU A 116 -10.97 -9.83 -2.87
C LEU A 116 -11.69 -11.09 -2.39
N ASP A 117 -11.82 -12.07 -3.28
CA ASP A 117 -12.38 -13.39 -2.95
C ASP A 117 -11.28 -14.31 -2.41
N GLU A 118 -10.06 -14.12 -2.92
CA GLU A 118 -8.84 -14.83 -2.54
C GLU A 118 -7.70 -13.81 -2.57
N ALA A 119 -6.69 -13.98 -1.72
CA ALA A 119 -5.51 -13.10 -1.70
C ALA A 119 -4.30 -13.85 -1.18
N GLU A 120 -3.23 -13.93 -1.97
CA GLU A 120 -1.89 -14.35 -1.51
C GLU A 120 -1.80 -15.74 -0.88
N GLY A 121 -2.81 -16.58 -1.12
CA GLY A 121 -2.95 -17.87 -0.44
C GLY A 121 -3.30 -17.77 1.05
N LEU A 122 -3.84 -16.62 1.48
CA LEU A 122 -4.44 -16.51 2.80
C LEU A 122 -5.60 -17.51 2.95
N PRO A 123 -5.76 -18.12 4.14
CA PRO A 123 -6.97 -18.85 4.49
C PRO A 123 -8.23 -17.99 4.25
N PRO A 124 -9.35 -18.57 3.79
CA PRO A 124 -10.57 -17.81 3.49
C PRO A 124 -11.06 -16.92 4.65
N GLU A 125 -10.88 -17.37 5.89
CA GLU A 125 -11.24 -16.63 7.10
C GLU A 125 -10.43 -15.34 7.30
N LEU A 126 -9.24 -15.24 6.70
CA LEU A 126 -8.36 -14.06 6.78
C LEU A 126 -8.57 -13.06 5.64
N VAL A 127 -9.21 -13.46 4.54
CA VAL A 127 -9.48 -12.59 3.39
C VAL A 127 -10.40 -11.42 3.77
N GLY A 128 -11.36 -11.65 4.67
CA GLY A 128 -12.26 -10.59 5.17
C GLY A 128 -11.52 -9.47 5.92
N PRO A 129 -10.78 -9.78 7.00
CA PRO A 129 -9.91 -8.83 7.68
C PRO A 129 -8.89 -8.15 6.75
N TYR A 130 -8.30 -8.89 5.81
CA TYR A 130 -7.34 -8.36 4.86
C TYR A 130 -7.96 -7.28 3.95
N ASN A 131 -9.18 -7.51 3.43
CA ASN A 131 -9.93 -6.50 2.70
C ASN A 131 -10.18 -5.23 3.55
N ALA A 132 -10.47 -5.35 4.84
CA ALA A 132 -10.66 -4.19 5.71
C ALA A 132 -9.38 -3.33 5.81
N VAL A 133 -8.22 -3.98 5.90
CA VAL A 133 -6.92 -3.29 5.87
C VAL A 133 -6.70 -2.58 4.53
N LEU A 134 -6.96 -3.26 3.40
CA LEU A 134 -6.86 -2.65 2.07
C LEU A 134 -7.78 -1.42 1.91
N TRP A 135 -9.00 -1.48 2.45
CA TRP A 135 -9.93 -0.35 2.40
C TRP A 135 -9.47 0.83 3.25
N VAL A 136 -8.98 0.59 4.48
CA VAL A 136 -8.39 1.65 5.31
C VAL A 136 -7.20 2.29 4.59
N TRP A 137 -6.35 1.46 4.00
CA TRP A 137 -5.17 1.91 3.26
C TRP A 137 -5.54 2.75 2.02
N GLY A 138 -6.44 2.24 1.20
CA GLY A 138 -6.86 2.88 -0.05
C GLY A 138 -7.65 4.17 0.18
N VAL A 139 -8.59 4.17 1.14
CA VAL A 139 -9.33 5.38 1.53
C VAL A 139 -8.39 6.41 2.14
N GLY A 140 -7.43 5.99 2.95
CA GLY A 140 -6.38 6.87 3.46
C GLY A 140 -5.56 7.51 2.34
N GLY A 141 -5.07 6.72 1.38
CA GLY A 141 -4.32 7.22 0.24
C GLY A 141 -5.12 8.19 -0.63
N ALA A 142 -6.33 7.80 -1.03
CA ALA A 142 -7.22 8.62 -1.85
C ALA A 142 -7.64 9.92 -1.13
N GLY A 143 -8.05 9.81 0.14
CA GLY A 143 -8.42 10.97 0.95
C GLY A 143 -7.26 11.94 1.16
N SER A 144 -6.04 11.43 1.32
CA SER A 144 -4.86 12.27 1.43
C SER A 144 -4.56 13.03 0.14
N ILE A 145 -4.66 12.38 -1.02
CA ILE A 145 -4.50 13.06 -2.32
C ILE A 145 -5.54 14.16 -2.50
N LEU A 146 -6.81 13.87 -2.19
CA LEU A 146 -7.93 14.76 -2.46
C LEU A 146 -8.02 15.93 -1.48
N PHE A 147 -7.71 15.71 -0.20
CA PHE A 147 -8.01 16.67 0.87
C PHE A 147 -6.77 17.24 1.57
N GLU A 148 -5.65 16.52 1.59
CA GLU A 148 -4.48 16.89 2.42
C GLU A 148 -3.28 17.35 1.58
N THR A 149 -3.14 16.78 0.38
CA THR A 149 -2.02 17.03 -0.54
C THR A 149 -2.18 18.38 -1.23
N ARG A 150 -1.15 19.22 -1.19
CA ARG A 150 -1.15 20.51 -1.87
C ARG A 150 -0.98 20.32 -3.36
N ARG A 151 -1.58 21.22 -4.16
CA ARG A 151 -1.41 21.23 -5.63
C ARG A 151 0.06 21.20 -6.07
N ALA A 152 0.95 21.92 -5.38
CA ALA A 152 2.37 21.96 -5.70
C ALA A 152 3.10 20.62 -5.49
N ASP A 153 2.56 19.75 -4.65
CA ASP A 153 3.15 18.46 -4.27
C ASP A 153 2.44 17.27 -4.95
N LEU A 154 1.35 17.50 -5.69
CA LEU A 154 0.62 16.45 -6.42
C LEU A 154 1.51 15.65 -7.37
N LYS A 155 2.56 16.27 -7.94
CA LYS A 155 3.55 15.57 -8.76
C LYS A 155 4.21 14.39 -8.02
N TYR A 156 4.41 14.50 -6.70
CA TYR A 156 4.97 13.41 -5.91
C TYR A 156 3.95 12.30 -5.65
N ALA A 157 2.67 12.64 -5.47
CA ALA A 157 1.60 11.65 -5.44
C ALA A 157 1.49 10.91 -6.78
N VAL A 158 1.61 11.61 -7.90
CA VAL A 158 1.66 10.99 -9.24
C VAL A 158 2.87 10.06 -9.37
N VAL A 159 4.06 10.47 -8.91
CA VAL A 159 5.23 9.59 -8.88
C VAL A 159 4.98 8.33 -8.05
N GLY A 160 4.33 8.45 -6.88
CA GLY A 160 3.91 7.30 -6.08
C GLY A 160 2.91 6.39 -6.80
N LEU A 161 1.94 6.97 -7.52
CA LEU A 161 0.98 6.21 -8.32
C LEU A 161 1.65 5.45 -9.47
N VAL A 162 2.55 6.10 -10.19
CA VAL A 162 3.30 5.54 -11.32
C VAL A 162 4.29 4.46 -10.87
N ALA A 163 4.59 4.33 -9.57
CA ALA A 163 5.33 3.19 -9.05
C ALA A 163 4.51 1.87 -9.11
N GLY A 164 3.20 1.92 -9.36
CA GLY A 164 2.30 0.76 -9.42
C GLY A 164 2.79 -0.43 -10.25
N PRO A 165 3.21 -0.26 -11.52
CA PRO A 165 3.75 -1.35 -12.32
C PRO A 165 5.00 -2.01 -11.70
N LEU A 166 5.86 -1.21 -11.06
CA LEU A 166 7.04 -1.73 -10.36
C LEU A 166 6.61 -2.54 -9.12
N LEU A 167 5.61 -2.08 -8.38
CA LEU A 167 5.05 -2.81 -7.23
C LEU A 167 4.44 -4.14 -7.67
N LEU A 168 3.67 -4.15 -8.76
CA LEU A 168 3.06 -5.37 -9.31
C LEU A 168 4.13 -6.38 -9.75
N ALA A 169 5.14 -5.92 -10.52
CA ALA A 169 6.26 -6.77 -10.90
C ALA A 169 7.01 -7.29 -9.66
N SER A 170 7.18 -6.43 -8.66
CA SER A 170 7.83 -6.78 -7.41
C SER A 170 7.06 -7.87 -6.64
N ALA A 171 5.74 -7.73 -6.52
CA ALA A 171 4.88 -8.68 -5.82
C ALA A 171 4.90 -10.07 -6.49
N ARG A 172 4.76 -10.11 -7.81
CA ARG A 172 4.83 -11.37 -8.57
C ARG A 172 6.17 -12.09 -8.42
N HIS A 173 7.27 -11.34 -8.46
CA HIS A 173 8.59 -11.91 -8.24
C HIS A 173 8.75 -12.40 -6.78
N HIS A 174 8.25 -11.63 -5.81
CA HIS A 174 8.24 -12.03 -4.40
C HIS A 174 7.59 -13.40 -4.18
N PHE A 175 6.44 -13.69 -4.80
CA PHE A 175 5.80 -14.99 -4.67
C PHE A 175 6.64 -16.15 -5.23
N THR A 176 7.38 -15.91 -6.32
CA THR A 176 8.26 -16.93 -6.91
C THR A 176 9.43 -17.20 -5.97
N TRP A 177 10.11 -16.12 -5.54
CA TRP A 177 11.22 -16.19 -4.60
C TRP A 177 10.82 -16.81 -3.25
N ALA A 178 9.65 -16.46 -2.71
CA ALA A 178 9.16 -16.99 -1.43
C ALA A 178 8.95 -18.50 -1.48
N ARG A 179 8.48 -19.06 -2.61
CA ARG A 179 8.35 -20.51 -2.81
C ARG A 179 9.72 -21.20 -2.83
N GLU A 180 10.68 -20.62 -3.56
CA GLU A 180 12.06 -21.14 -3.60
C GLU A 180 12.66 -21.17 -2.19
N GLN A 181 12.54 -20.08 -1.45
CA GLN A 181 13.03 -20.01 -0.06
C GLN A 181 12.31 -20.96 0.89
N ALA A 182 10.99 -21.15 0.72
CA ALA A 182 10.23 -22.08 1.56
C ALA A 182 10.61 -23.54 1.30
N ALA A 183 10.97 -23.89 0.06
CA ALA A 183 11.44 -25.23 -0.28
C ALA A 183 12.79 -25.58 0.37
N GLU A 184 13.66 -24.58 0.55
CA GLU A 184 14.98 -24.75 1.18
C GLU A 184 14.93 -24.68 2.72
N ASP A 185 13.83 -24.19 3.29
CA ASP A 185 13.73 -23.80 4.69
C ASP A 185 12.83 -24.73 5.51
N THR A 186 13.47 -25.63 6.27
CA THR A 186 12.77 -26.60 7.14
C THR A 186 12.31 -26.02 8.48
N SER A 187 12.45 -24.72 8.73
CA SER A 187 12.11 -24.12 10.04
C SER A 187 10.61 -23.97 10.30
N GLY A 188 9.76 -24.19 9.28
CA GLY A 188 8.29 -24.07 9.41
C GLY A 188 7.79 -22.63 9.54
N ARG A 189 8.63 -21.63 9.29
CA ARG A 189 8.26 -20.20 9.40
C ARG A 189 7.48 -19.64 8.22
N TRP A 190 7.42 -20.38 7.10
CA TRP A 190 6.70 -19.97 5.90
C TRP A 190 5.26 -20.45 5.93
N SER A 191 4.37 -19.67 5.30
CA SER A 191 2.99 -20.10 5.09
C SER A 191 2.95 -21.45 4.37
N PRO A 192 2.02 -22.37 4.72
CA PRO A 192 1.83 -23.62 4.01
C PRO A 192 1.63 -23.45 2.49
N VAL A 193 1.13 -22.30 2.03
CA VAL A 193 0.97 -21.99 0.61
C VAL A 193 2.29 -21.98 -0.16
N PHE A 194 3.40 -21.63 0.49
CA PHE A 194 4.71 -21.68 -0.15
C PHE A 194 5.40 -23.04 0.01
N SER A 195 5.06 -23.76 1.07
CA SER A 195 5.66 -25.07 1.36
C SER A 195 4.99 -26.24 0.62
N ALA A 196 3.74 -26.08 0.15
CA ALA A 196 2.96 -27.17 -0.43
C ALA A 196 3.39 -27.59 -1.86
N GLY A 197 4.31 -26.86 -2.50
CA GLY A 197 4.59 -27.02 -3.94
C GLY A 197 3.33 -26.81 -4.79
N ASP A 198 3.42 -26.97 -6.11
CA ASP A 198 2.35 -26.70 -7.09
C ASP A 198 1.02 -27.49 -6.90
N SER A 199 0.88 -28.28 -5.83
CA SER A 199 -0.33 -29.05 -5.55
C SER A 199 -1.52 -28.19 -5.08
N ALA A 200 -1.29 -26.97 -4.57
CA ALA A 200 -2.36 -26.09 -4.07
C ALA A 200 -2.75 -24.96 -5.04
N ALA A 201 -1.91 -24.63 -6.02
CA ALA A 201 -2.20 -23.61 -7.01
C ALA A 201 -2.77 -24.25 -8.27
N THR A 202 -4.08 -24.55 -8.27
CA THR A 202 -4.81 -24.81 -9.51
C THR A 202 -4.75 -23.57 -10.40
N SER A 203 -3.77 -23.58 -11.29
CA SER A 203 -3.54 -22.63 -12.36
C SER A 203 -4.84 -22.31 -13.12
N PRO A 204 -5.08 -21.05 -13.53
CA PRO A 204 -6.27 -20.62 -14.28
C PRO A 204 -6.54 -21.43 -15.55
N SER A 205 -5.51 -22.07 -16.13
CA SER A 205 -5.61 -22.86 -17.36
C SER A 205 -6.46 -24.13 -17.23
N ARG A 206 -6.78 -24.61 -16.01
CA ARG A 206 -7.65 -25.80 -15.82
C ARG A 206 -9.14 -25.48 -15.81
N ARG A 207 -9.55 -24.20 -15.67
CA ARG A 207 -10.98 -23.83 -15.78
C ARG A 207 -11.48 -23.80 -17.22
N GLU A 208 -10.60 -23.63 -18.19
CA GLU A 208 -10.97 -23.66 -19.61
C GLU A 208 -11.32 -25.07 -20.09
N SER A 209 -10.63 -26.11 -19.59
CA SER A 209 -10.93 -27.51 -19.95
C SER A 209 -12.24 -28.04 -19.36
N LEU A 210 -12.74 -27.44 -18.27
CA LEU A 210 -14.02 -27.80 -17.64
C LEU A 210 -15.22 -27.08 -18.26
N ARG A 211 -15.01 -26.00 -19.01
CA ARG A 211 -16.08 -25.27 -19.72
C ARG A 211 -16.44 -25.87 -21.07
N THR A 212 -15.58 -26.69 -21.65
CA THR A 212 -15.76 -27.31 -22.97
C THR A 212 -16.28 -28.75 -22.92
N ALA A 213 -16.60 -29.29 -21.74
CA ALA A 213 -17.21 -30.61 -21.66
C ALA A 213 -18.67 -30.53 -22.16
N PRO A 214 -19.03 -31.24 -23.26
CA PRO A 214 -20.40 -31.23 -23.75
C PRO A 214 -21.32 -31.88 -22.71
N LYS A 215 -22.44 -31.22 -22.42
CA LYS A 215 -23.52 -31.80 -21.62
C LYS A 215 -24.00 -33.08 -22.32
N ALA A 216 -23.82 -34.22 -21.66
CA ALA A 216 -24.45 -35.46 -22.09
C ALA A 216 -25.97 -35.26 -22.07
N GLU A 217 -26.58 -35.33 -23.26
CA GLU A 217 -28.03 -35.43 -23.41
C GLU A 217 -28.46 -36.81 -22.89
N THR A 218 -29.15 -36.82 -21.75
CA THR A 218 -29.94 -37.96 -21.30
C THR A 218 -31.22 -38.03 -22.13
N ARG A 219 -31.37 -39.14 -22.86
CA ARG A 219 -32.63 -39.62 -23.47
C ARG A 219 -33.59 -40.17 -22.42
#